data_AF-A0A8T5ES30-F1
#
_entry.id   AF-A0A8T5ES30-F1
#
_cell.length_a   1.000
_cell.length_b   1.000
_cell.length_c   1.000
_cell.angle_alpha   90.00
_cell.angle_beta   90.00
_cell.angle_gamma   90.00
#
_symmetry.space_group_name_H-M   'P 1'
#
loop_
_entity.id
_entity.type
_entity.pdbx_description
1 polymer ?
#
loop_
_entity_poly.entity_id
_entity_poly.type
_entity_poly.pdbx_seq_one_letter_code
_entity_poly.pdbx_strand_id
1 'polypeptide(L)' 'IGEKIITHVLELAKNHGCYKTILDCSDSVKPFYEKLGFKHNSNELRFDHI' A
#
# COMPACT_ATOMS: atom_id res chain seq x y z
N ILE A 1 -11.18 -11.38 1.12
CA ILE A 1 -10.87 -10.92 2.50
C ILE A 1 -9.85 -9.78 2.46
N GLY A 2 -8.69 -9.95 1.81
CA GLY A 2 -7.66 -8.89 1.70
C GLY A 2 -8.18 -7.53 1.21
N GLU A 3 -9.01 -7.50 0.15
CA GLU A 3 -9.61 -6.25 -0.35
C GLU A 3 -10.39 -5.50 0.74
N LYS A 4 -11.19 -6.19 1.56
CA LYS A 4 -11.93 -5.58 2.67
C LYS A 4 -11.00 -5.00 3.75
N ILE A 5 -9.88 -5.68 4.03
CA ILE A 5 -8.89 -5.21 5.00
C ILE A 5 -8.26 -3.91 4.49
N ILE A 6 -7.78 -3.91 3.24
CA ILE A 6 -7.13 -2.74 2.63
C ILE A 6 -8.09 -1.55 2.57
N THR A 7 -9.33 -1.75 2.12
CA THR A 7 -10.33 -0.67 2.09
C THR A 7 -10.60 -0.10 3.49
N HIS A 8 -10.70 -0.97 4.51
CA HIS A 8 -10.95 -0.52 5.88
C HIS A 8 -9.78 0.31 6.44
N VAL A 9 -8.53 -0.13 6.25
CA VAL A 9 -7.36 0.62 6.75
C VAL A 9 -7.12 1.92 5.98
N LEU A 10 -7.46 1.99 4.69
CA LEU A 10 -7.42 3.24 3.92
C LEU A 10 -8.42 4.26 4.45
N GLU A 11 -9.66 3.83 4.74
CA GLU A 11 -10.68 4.70 5.33
C GLU A 11 -10.27 5.14 6.75
N LEU A 12 -9.70 4.23 7.54
CA LEU A 12 -9.16 4.55 8.86
C LEU A 12 -8.07 5.62 8.78
N ALA A 13 -7.07 5.45 7.91
CA ALA A 13 -5.98 6.41 7.73
C ALA A 13 -6.50 7.79 7.30
N LYS A 14 -7.44 7.82 6.35
CA LYS A 14 -8.11 9.05 5.91
C LYS A 14 -8.81 9.76 7.08
N ASN A 15 -9.56 9.02 7.91
CA ASN A 15 -10.28 9.57 9.05
C ASN A 15 -9.35 10.07 10.18
N HIS A 16 -8.10 9.62 10.21
CA HIS A 16 -7.06 10.13 11.12
C HIS A 16 -6.26 11.30 10.53
N GLY A 17 -6.65 11.82 9.36
CA GLY A 17 -5.97 12.94 8.71
C GLY A 17 -4.67 12.56 8.00
N CYS A 18 -4.41 11.27 7.75
CA CYS A 18 -3.28 10.86 6.93
C CYS A 18 -3.49 11.34 5.49
N TYR A 19 -2.59 12.19 4.99
CA TYR A 19 -2.69 12.73 3.63
C TYR A 19 -2.31 11.71 2.54
N LYS A 20 -1.64 10.61 2.90
CA LYS A 20 -1.30 9.51 1.99
C LYS A 20 -1.12 8.19 2.75
N THR A 21 -1.31 7.08 2.03
CA THR A 21 -0.94 5.73 2.46
C THR A 21 0.05 5.17 1.45
N ILE A 22 1.16 4.60 1.92
CA ILE A 22 2.15 3.91 1.10
C ILE A 22 2.27 2.46 1.56
N LEU A 23 2.62 1.58 0.63
CA LEU A 23 2.94 0.18 0.91
C LEU A 23 4.10 -0.25 0.03
N ASP A 24 4.82 -1.24 0.50
CA ASP A 24 5.72 -2.02 -0.33
C ASP A 24 5.07 -3.35 -0.71
N CYS A 25 5.34 -3.83 -1.92
CA CYS A 25 4.81 -5.09 -2.41
C CYS A 25 5.65 -5.70 -3.55
N SER A 26 5.68 -7.02 -3.63
CA SER A 26 6.28 -7.73 -4.77
C SER A 26 5.47 -7.54 -6.05
N ASP A 27 6.14 -7.65 -7.20
CA ASP A 27 5.50 -7.52 -8.53
C ASP A 27 4.33 -8.49 -8.73
N SER A 28 4.40 -9.68 -8.15
CA SER A 28 3.35 -10.70 -8.23
C SER A 28 2.00 -10.26 -7.62
N VAL A 29 2.02 -9.36 -6.64
CA VAL A 29 0.80 -8.87 -5.96
C VAL A 29 0.47 -7.43 -6.31
N LYS A 30 1.32 -6.73 -7.06
CA LYS A 30 1.09 -5.37 -7.55
C LYS A 30 -0.27 -5.18 -8.24
N PRO A 31 -0.76 -6.08 -9.13
CA PRO A 31 -2.07 -5.93 -9.76
C PRO A 31 -3.24 -5.89 -8.78
N PHE A 32 -3.12 -6.58 -7.63
CA PHE A 32 -4.14 -6.53 -6.58
C PHE A 32 -4.25 -5.12 -5.97
N TYR A 33 -3.12 -4.46 -5.68
CA TYR A 33 -3.13 -3.11 -5.12
C TYR A 33 -3.48 -2.04 -6.15
N GLU A 34 -3.07 -2.21 -7.41
CA GLU A 34 -3.46 -1.32 -8.51
C GLU A 34 -4.97 -1.31 -8.72
N LYS A 35 -5.63 -2.48 -8.62
CA LYS A 35 -7.11 -2.59 -8.63
C LYS A 35 -7.77 -1.76 -7.51
N LEU A 36 -7.09 -1.59 -6.37
CA LEU A 36 -7.57 -0.82 -5.21
C LEU A 36 -7.21 0.67 -5.27
N GLY A 37 -6.57 1.12 -6.36
CA GLY A 37 -6.24 2.53 -6.59
C GLY A 37 -4.85 2.96 -6.14
N PHE A 38 -4.01 2.03 -5.65
CA PHE A 38 -2.59 2.33 -5.44
C PHE A 38 -1.91 2.57 -6.78
N LYS A 39 -0.91 3.46 -6.79
CA LYS A 39 -0.08 3.78 -7.95
C LYS A 39 1.37 3.57 -7.58
N HIS A 40 2.14 3.00 -8.51
CA HIS A 40 3.58 2.89 -8.37
C HIS A 40 4.20 4.29 -8.25
N ASN A 41 4.87 4.57 -7.13
CA ASN A 41 5.54 5.82 -6.86
C ASN A 41 6.87 5.54 -6.16
N SER A 42 7.98 6.00 -6.74
CA SER A 42 9.36 5.78 -6.26
C SER A 42 9.82 4.31 -6.29
N ASN A 43 11.07 4.09 -5.87
CA ASN A 43 11.67 2.76 -5.74
C ASN A 43 11.79 2.42 -4.25
N GLU A 44 11.49 1.17 -3.88
CA GLU A 44 11.84 0.63 -2.57
C GLU A 44 13.37 0.54 -2.44
N LEU A 45 13.91 0.94 -1.29
CA LEU A 45 15.32 0.75 -0.95
C LEU A 45 15.40 0.05 0.40
N ARG A 46 16.12 -1.06 0.44
CA ARG A 46 16.37 -1.86 1.64
C ARG A 46 17.87 -1.96 1.88
N PHE A 47 18.29 -1.80 3.14
CA PHE A 47 19.67 -2.01 3.55
C PHE A 47 19.72 -3.13 4.59
N ASP A 48 20.36 -4.23 4.22
CA ASP A 48 20.61 -5.37 5.11
C ASP A 48 22.00 -5.23 5.73
N HIS A 49 22.08 -5.15 7.06
CA HIS A 49 23.34 -4.99 7.80
C HIS A 49 24.11 -6.31 7.97
N ILE A 50 23.52 -7.44 7.54
CA ILE A 50 24.02 -8.81 7.67
C ILE A 50 23.76 -9.54 6.35
#